data_AF-A0A6C1PJX6-F1
#
_entry.id   AF-A0A6C1PJX6-F1
#
_cell.length_a   1.000
_cell.length_b   1.000
_cell.length_c   1.000
_cell.angle_alpha   90.00
_cell.angle_beta   90.00
_cell.angle_gamma   90.00
#
_symmetry.space_group_name_H-M   'P 1'
#
loop_
_entity.id
_entity.type
_entity.pdbx_description
1 polymer ?
#
loop_
_entity_poly.entity_id
_entity_poly.type
_entity_poly.pdbx_seq_one_letter_code
_entity_poly.pdbx_strand_id
1 'polypeptide(L)'
;MPLLFRIALRNLLEHRGKTLILGILIALGVVILIVGNSMMDTAREGIRRAFIDNYTGDIMVAGIADGPISLFGVQTVGGIDPTPVLPDFDAIARHVESRDDVAAWTTQITGFGFLRAEDERIDGIRNSVLTVLFAVDPDSYWRAFDNIEVVSGRTLRPGEVGLMLSTDRHRELERTTRAALADAGHSDDEVAIEVGDEVRIVGLTADGLPRIRVVPLVGIYDIKGINEGVGFELVSYLDPQTLRAIQRLNLGASAGVTLDIADTELLDRDFSAGAFDVDDLFGDSLLADDGFADDLFAQIDFDDIDAILRRDRTQPVAEGSAGEATIQGRTWNYMLIRVRNPRRTDAIVDELNGYFASSGIAARAGNWEAAAGPFATTADVIRTVFNVAISIIGIVALIIMTNTLVISVLERTSEIGTMRALGAQRGFVWRMFAWETLTITTVFGILGAVVALGIIGALNLIGVPATNTFLTILFAGPELKPIASGSSIVSALVVVSAVGLIAHLYPVAVALRIAPIRAIQSE
;
A
#
# COMPACT_ATOMS: atom_id res chain seq x y z
N MET A 1 -2.31 24.28 -46.13
CA MET A 1 -2.09 22.99 -45.44
C MET A 1 -1.64 21.86 -46.38
N PRO A 2 -2.36 21.50 -47.47
CA PRO A 2 -2.00 20.33 -48.28
C PRO A 2 -0.64 20.44 -48.99
N LEU A 3 -0.21 21.66 -49.33
CA LEU A 3 1.09 21.90 -49.96
C LEU A 3 2.26 21.63 -49.01
N LEU A 4 2.21 22.14 -47.77
CA LEU A 4 3.28 21.95 -46.77
C LEU A 4 3.44 20.47 -46.40
N PHE A 5 2.33 19.75 -46.24
CA PHE A 5 2.34 18.32 -45.97
C PHE A 5 2.96 17.52 -47.14
N ARG A 6 2.60 17.82 -48.39
CA ARG A 6 3.21 17.17 -49.56
C ARG A 6 4.71 17.43 -49.68
N ILE A 7 5.14 18.66 -49.41
CA ILE A 7 6.56 19.04 -49.43
C ILE A 7 7.31 18.28 -48.33
N ALA A 8 6.76 18.26 -47.11
CA ALA A 8 7.34 17.50 -46.00
C ALA A 8 7.48 16.02 -46.34
N LEU A 9 6.42 15.37 -46.84
CA LEU A 9 6.44 13.95 -47.20
C LEU A 9 7.49 13.65 -48.29
N ARG A 10 7.63 14.53 -49.28
CA ARG A 10 8.65 14.37 -50.33
C ARG A 10 10.06 14.45 -49.75
N ASN A 11 10.34 15.45 -48.92
CA ASN A 11 11.68 15.61 -48.30
C ASN A 11 12.07 14.37 -47.48
N LEU A 12 11.10 13.82 -46.73
CA LEU A 12 11.32 12.62 -45.92
C LEU A 12 11.72 11.40 -46.77
N LEU A 13 11.14 11.28 -47.96
CA LEU A 13 11.40 10.20 -48.90
C LEU A 13 12.69 10.39 -49.70
N GLU A 14 13.15 11.62 -49.89
CA GLU A 14 14.46 11.94 -50.49
C GLU A 14 15.61 11.61 -49.52
N HIS A 15 15.45 11.87 -48.22
CA HIS A 15 16.49 11.64 -47.20
C HIS A 15 16.24 10.42 -46.30
N ARG A 16 15.96 9.26 -46.91
CA ARG A 16 15.50 8.04 -46.21
C ARG A 16 16.38 7.60 -45.05
N GLY A 17 17.71 7.69 -45.17
CA GLY A 17 18.63 7.27 -44.11
C GLY A 17 18.46 8.05 -42.82
N LYS A 18 18.37 9.39 -42.90
CA LYS A 18 18.21 10.26 -41.73
C LYS A 18 16.81 10.18 -41.15
N THR A 19 15.81 10.16 -42.04
CA THR A 19 14.41 9.92 -41.66
C THR A 19 14.27 8.61 -40.89
N LEU A 20 14.97 7.55 -41.32
CA LEU A 20 14.94 6.26 -40.65
C LEU A 20 15.62 6.30 -39.27
N ILE A 21 16.78 6.95 -39.14
CA ILE A 21 17.46 7.11 -37.83
C ILE A 21 16.55 7.85 -36.84
N LEU A 22 16.01 9.01 -37.24
CA LEU A 22 15.06 9.79 -36.43
C LEU A 22 13.81 8.97 -36.08
N GLY A 23 13.25 8.28 -37.08
CA GLY A 23 12.07 7.46 -36.93
C GLY A 23 12.26 6.28 -35.97
N ILE A 24 13.37 5.55 -36.05
CA ILE A 24 13.69 4.44 -35.14
C ILE A 24 13.81 4.94 -33.70
N LEU A 25 14.47 6.08 -33.49
CA LEU A 25 14.66 6.64 -32.16
C LEU A 25 13.33 7.11 -31.54
N ILE A 26 12.46 7.71 -32.35
CA ILE A 26 11.07 8.04 -31.97
C ILE A 26 10.28 6.78 -31.62
N ALA A 27 10.30 5.77 -32.49
CA ALA A 27 9.58 4.52 -32.30
C ALA A 27 10.04 3.80 -31.02
N LEU A 28 11.35 3.74 -30.79
CA LEU A 28 11.93 3.18 -29.57
C LEU A 28 11.49 3.94 -28.32
N GLY A 29 11.48 5.28 -28.37
CA GLY A 29 10.98 6.11 -27.27
C GLY A 29 9.51 5.82 -26.95
N VAL A 30 8.65 5.69 -27.98
CA VAL A 30 7.25 5.31 -27.80
C VAL A 30 7.11 3.90 -27.22
N VAL A 31 7.91 2.94 -27.70
CA VAL A 31 7.92 1.57 -27.16
C VAL A 31 8.25 1.58 -25.67
N ILE A 32 9.33 2.26 -25.28
CA ILE A 32 9.77 2.34 -23.88
C ILE A 32 8.68 2.99 -23.02
N LEU A 33 8.08 4.09 -23.48
CA LEU A 33 7.01 4.79 -22.76
C LEU A 33 5.77 3.91 -22.56
N ILE A 34 5.30 3.23 -23.61
CA ILE A 34 4.07 2.43 -23.56
C ILE A 34 4.29 1.16 -22.73
N VAL A 35 5.36 0.40 -23.01
CA VAL A 35 5.68 -0.83 -22.26
C VAL A 35 5.94 -0.50 -20.80
N GLY A 36 6.73 0.54 -20.54
CA GLY A 36 7.06 0.98 -19.19
C GLY A 36 5.83 1.43 -18.39
N ASN A 37 5.00 2.31 -18.96
CA ASN A 37 3.75 2.72 -18.30
C ASN A 37 2.79 1.54 -18.11
N SER A 38 2.70 0.63 -19.07
CA SER A 38 1.86 -0.57 -18.96
C SER A 38 2.28 -1.43 -17.76
N MET A 39 3.58 -1.63 -17.54
CA MET A 39 4.07 -2.35 -16.36
C MET A 39 3.70 -1.63 -15.06
N MET A 40 3.87 -0.30 -15.01
CA MET A 40 3.51 0.49 -13.81
C MET A 40 2.01 0.48 -13.53
N ASP A 41 1.19 0.59 -14.56
CA ASP A 41 -0.28 0.53 -14.44
C ASP A 41 -0.72 -0.87 -13.95
N THR A 42 -0.05 -1.93 -14.40
CA THR A 42 -0.29 -3.31 -13.94
C THR A 42 0.04 -3.49 -12.47
N ALA A 43 1.21 -3.02 -12.04
CA ALA A 43 1.64 -3.06 -10.65
C ALA A 43 0.61 -2.36 -9.74
N ARG A 44 0.24 -1.12 -10.09
CA ARG A 44 -0.73 -0.34 -9.31
C ARG A 44 -2.09 -1.02 -9.25
N GLU A 45 -2.58 -1.52 -10.39
CA GLU A 45 -3.90 -2.16 -10.46
C GLU A 45 -3.95 -3.46 -9.65
N GLY A 46 -2.89 -4.26 -9.66
CA GLY A 46 -2.94 -5.49 -8.89
C GLY A 46 -2.65 -5.28 -7.40
N ILE A 47 -1.85 -4.27 -6.99
CA ILE A 47 -1.82 -3.84 -5.58
C ILE A 47 -3.22 -3.37 -5.15
N ARG A 48 -3.89 -2.56 -5.99
CA ARG A 48 -5.27 -2.12 -5.74
C ARG A 48 -6.20 -3.31 -5.53
N ARG A 49 -6.21 -4.28 -6.44
CA ARG A 49 -7.05 -5.49 -6.31
C ARG A 49 -6.70 -6.27 -5.06
N ALA A 50 -5.41 -6.47 -4.79
CA ALA A 50 -4.97 -7.19 -3.60
C ALA A 50 -5.48 -6.53 -2.31
N PHE A 51 -5.43 -5.21 -2.18
CA PHE A 51 -5.99 -4.52 -1.01
C PHE A 51 -7.52 -4.57 -0.98
N ILE A 52 -8.19 -4.24 -2.09
CA ILE A 52 -9.67 -4.18 -2.14
C ILE A 52 -10.30 -5.54 -1.89
N ASP A 53 -9.79 -6.58 -2.52
CA ASP A 53 -10.40 -7.91 -2.45
C ASP A 53 -10.03 -8.65 -1.16
N ASN A 54 -8.93 -8.29 -0.48
CA ASN A 54 -8.47 -9.01 0.70
C ASN A 54 -8.60 -8.29 2.04
N TYR A 55 -8.59 -6.96 2.06
CA TYR A 55 -8.39 -6.22 3.32
C TYR A 55 -9.24 -4.97 3.49
N THR A 56 -9.37 -4.14 2.46
CA THR A 56 -9.91 -2.77 2.63
C THR A 56 -11.36 -2.65 2.21
N GLY A 57 -11.81 -3.50 1.27
CA GLY A 57 -12.94 -3.15 0.43
C GLY A 57 -12.60 -1.92 -0.44
N ASP A 58 -13.61 -1.30 -1.04
CA ASP A 58 -13.40 -0.13 -1.89
C ASP A 58 -13.13 1.15 -1.08
N ILE A 59 -13.69 1.24 0.14
CA ILE A 59 -13.61 2.42 1.01
C ILE A 59 -13.29 1.97 2.44
N MET A 60 -12.34 2.65 3.07
CA MET A 60 -12.02 2.55 4.49
C MET A 60 -12.46 3.83 5.20
N VAL A 61 -13.18 3.70 6.32
CA VAL A 61 -13.50 4.81 7.21
C VAL A 61 -12.75 4.62 8.52
N ALA A 62 -12.03 5.66 8.95
CA ALA A 62 -11.27 5.68 10.19
C ALA A 62 -11.53 6.99 10.98
N GLY A 63 -11.22 7.00 12.27
CA GLY A 63 -11.15 8.25 13.05
C GLY A 63 -10.02 9.16 12.57
N ILE A 64 -10.02 10.43 12.99
CA ILE A 64 -8.93 11.37 12.67
C ILE A 64 -7.73 11.11 13.60
N ALA A 65 -6.51 11.19 13.06
CA ALA A 65 -5.24 11.14 13.79
C ALA A 65 -4.27 12.19 13.24
N ASP A 66 -3.20 12.48 14.00
CA ASP A 66 -2.18 13.46 13.63
C ASP A 66 -1.26 12.98 12.49
N GLY A 67 -1.21 11.68 12.22
CA GLY A 67 -0.42 11.04 11.17
C GLY A 67 -1.26 10.39 10.06
N PRO A 68 -0.62 9.95 8.96
CA PRO A 68 -1.29 9.17 7.92
C PRO A 68 -1.80 7.85 8.50
N ILE A 69 -3.09 7.59 8.31
CA ILE A 69 -3.77 6.37 8.77
C ILE A 69 -3.87 5.39 7.62
N SER A 70 -3.44 4.16 7.86
CA SER A 70 -3.60 3.02 6.95
C SER A 70 -4.33 1.88 7.69
N LEU A 71 -4.69 0.79 7.02
CA LEU A 71 -5.23 -0.40 7.70
C LEU A 71 -4.28 -0.98 8.74
N PHE A 72 -3.00 -0.67 8.64
CA PHE A 72 -1.95 -1.10 9.55
C PHE A 72 -1.73 -0.11 10.72
N GLY A 73 -2.67 0.82 10.95
CA GLY A 73 -2.56 1.82 12.01
C GLY A 73 -1.89 3.11 11.57
N VAL A 74 -1.56 3.93 12.58
CA VAL A 74 -0.94 5.25 12.41
C VAL A 74 0.57 5.09 12.43
N GLN A 75 1.24 5.61 11.40
CA GLN A 75 2.69 5.61 11.32
C GLN A 75 3.22 7.03 11.50
N THR A 76 3.99 7.28 12.56
CA THR A 76 4.67 8.56 12.77
C THR A 76 6.17 8.36 12.89
N VAL A 77 6.91 9.46 12.74
CA VAL A 77 8.39 9.49 12.70
C VAL A 77 9.02 9.05 14.05
N GLY A 78 8.21 8.77 15.09
CA GLY A 78 8.64 8.29 16.39
C GLY A 78 8.16 6.89 16.80
N GLY A 79 7.36 6.20 15.98
CA GLY A 79 6.84 4.86 16.32
C GLY A 79 5.44 4.57 15.78
N ILE A 80 4.78 3.59 16.41
CA ILE A 80 3.39 3.21 16.13
C ILE A 80 2.51 4.00 17.09
N ASP A 81 1.79 5.00 16.57
CA ASP A 81 0.83 5.75 17.37
C ASP A 81 -0.47 4.95 17.55
N PRO A 82 -1.23 5.20 18.64
CA PRO A 82 -2.50 4.52 18.86
C PRO A 82 -3.44 4.78 17.69
N THR A 83 -3.97 3.68 17.14
CA THR A 83 -4.95 3.79 16.06
C THR A 83 -6.24 4.37 16.63
N PRO A 84 -6.80 5.43 16.03
CA PRO A 84 -7.99 6.07 16.57
C PRO A 84 -9.17 5.10 16.55
N VAL A 85 -10.03 5.22 17.56
CA VAL A 85 -11.34 4.58 17.58
C VAL A 85 -12.27 5.37 16.66
N LEU A 86 -13.12 4.67 15.92
CA LEU A 86 -14.12 5.27 15.07
C LEU A 86 -15.20 5.96 15.92
N PRO A 87 -15.33 7.30 15.85
CA PRO A 87 -16.34 8.02 16.63
C PRO A 87 -17.74 7.80 16.04
N ASP A 88 -18.76 7.91 16.88
CA ASP A 88 -20.18 7.85 16.49
C ASP A 88 -20.52 6.67 15.56
N PHE A 89 -19.97 5.50 15.86
CA PHE A 89 -20.08 4.28 15.04
C PHE A 89 -21.52 4.01 14.57
N ASP A 90 -22.51 4.12 15.46
CA ASP A 90 -23.91 3.84 15.12
C ASP A 90 -24.53 4.88 14.17
N ALA A 91 -24.05 6.11 14.15
CA ALA A 91 -24.47 7.10 13.17
C ALA A 91 -23.86 6.77 11.79
N ILE A 92 -22.57 6.44 11.75
CA ILE A 92 -21.87 6.04 10.53
C ILE A 92 -22.51 4.78 9.95
N ALA A 93 -22.72 3.74 10.76
CA ALA A 93 -23.29 2.46 10.33
C ALA A 93 -24.68 2.65 9.72
N ARG A 94 -25.59 3.38 10.39
CA ARG A 94 -26.92 3.68 9.84
C ARG A 94 -26.86 4.45 8.53
N HIS A 95 -25.94 5.40 8.42
CA HIS A 95 -25.76 6.15 7.17
C HIS A 95 -25.30 5.23 6.05
N VAL A 96 -24.29 4.39 6.29
CA VAL A 96 -23.76 3.43 5.30
C VAL A 96 -24.81 2.38 4.90
N GLU A 97 -25.57 1.83 5.86
CA GLU A 97 -26.66 0.88 5.61
C GLU A 97 -27.79 1.47 4.77
N SER A 98 -28.07 2.77 4.90
CA SER A 98 -29.14 3.45 4.16
C SER A 98 -28.84 3.65 2.67
N ARG A 99 -27.62 3.34 2.22
CA ARG A 99 -27.16 3.61 0.85
C ARG A 99 -27.31 2.40 -0.06
N ASP A 100 -27.98 2.58 -1.19
CA ASP A 100 -28.16 1.54 -2.20
C ASP A 100 -26.88 1.18 -2.98
N ASP A 101 -25.89 2.08 -3.00
CA ASP A 101 -24.62 1.88 -3.70
C ASP A 101 -23.58 1.07 -2.91
N VAL A 102 -23.86 0.77 -1.64
CA VAL A 102 -23.08 -0.13 -0.79
C VAL A 102 -23.50 -1.58 -1.07
N ALA A 103 -22.51 -2.42 -1.35
CA ALA A 103 -22.69 -3.85 -1.57
C ALA A 103 -22.65 -4.64 -0.25
N ALA A 104 -21.64 -4.34 0.59
CA ALA A 104 -21.43 -4.94 1.89
C ALA A 104 -20.53 -4.01 2.73
N TRP A 105 -20.58 -4.14 4.06
CA TRP A 105 -19.65 -3.47 4.96
C TRP A 105 -19.31 -4.37 6.16
N THR A 106 -18.17 -4.12 6.79
CA THR A 106 -17.70 -4.83 7.99
C THR A 106 -16.83 -3.90 8.84
N THR A 107 -16.46 -4.36 10.03
CA THR A 107 -15.59 -3.64 10.95
C THR A 107 -14.31 -4.41 11.26
N GLN A 108 -13.31 -3.65 11.70
CA GLN A 108 -12.00 -4.18 12.04
C GLN A 108 -11.33 -3.37 13.16
N ILE A 109 -10.56 -4.07 13.98
CA ILE A 109 -9.56 -3.53 14.91
C ILE A 109 -8.21 -4.04 14.41
N THR A 110 -7.23 -3.15 14.34
CA THR A 110 -5.86 -3.54 13.96
C THR A 110 -4.91 -3.34 15.12
N GLY A 111 -4.04 -4.31 15.33
CA GLY A 111 -2.91 -4.20 16.24
C GLY A 111 -1.69 -4.94 15.73
N PHE A 112 -0.63 -4.89 16.53
CA PHE A 112 0.62 -5.59 16.26
C PHE A 112 0.95 -6.48 17.44
N GLY A 113 1.65 -7.57 17.17
CA GLY A 113 2.12 -8.43 18.24
C GLY A 113 3.10 -9.47 17.74
N PHE A 114 3.55 -10.27 18.69
CA PHE A 114 4.39 -11.42 18.46
C PHE A 114 3.65 -12.69 18.82
N LEU A 115 3.72 -13.68 17.94
CA LEU A 115 3.20 -15.02 18.16
C LEU A 115 4.29 -15.92 18.70
N ARG A 116 3.91 -16.79 19.62
CA ARG A 116 4.76 -17.80 20.23
C ARG A 116 3.94 -19.06 20.46
N ALA A 117 4.49 -20.21 20.10
CA ALA A 117 3.88 -21.49 20.46
C ALA A 117 3.95 -21.67 21.97
N GLU A 118 2.86 -22.13 22.58
CA GLU A 118 2.83 -22.44 24.00
C GLU A 118 3.52 -23.78 24.25
N ASP A 119 4.74 -23.74 24.80
CA ASP A 119 5.55 -24.93 25.08
C ASP A 119 6.50 -24.64 26.25
N GLU A 120 6.36 -25.41 27.33
CA GLU A 120 7.14 -25.26 28.57
C GLU A 120 8.64 -25.50 28.36
N ARG A 121 9.04 -26.33 27.38
CA ARG A 121 10.45 -26.72 27.14
C ARG A 121 11.31 -25.56 26.64
N ILE A 122 10.68 -24.55 26.06
CA ILE A 122 11.36 -23.39 25.47
C ILE A 122 11.00 -22.10 26.21
N ASP A 123 10.38 -22.18 27.38
CA ASP A 123 10.04 -20.99 28.16
C ASP A 123 11.30 -20.16 28.44
N GLY A 124 11.20 -18.84 28.27
CA GLY A 124 12.36 -17.92 28.32
C GLY A 124 13.22 -17.82 27.05
N ILE A 125 13.14 -18.75 26.09
CA ILE A 125 13.86 -18.65 24.80
C ILE A 125 13.14 -17.70 23.85
N ARG A 126 13.87 -16.85 23.13
CA ARG A 126 13.30 -15.92 22.14
C ARG A 126 12.94 -16.65 20.85
N ASN A 127 11.67 -17.03 20.69
CA ASN A 127 11.13 -17.73 19.52
C ASN A 127 9.89 -17.04 18.90
N SER A 128 9.78 -15.73 19.13
CA SER A 128 8.63 -14.94 18.71
C SER A 128 8.62 -14.66 17.22
N VAL A 129 7.42 -14.48 16.68
CA VAL A 129 7.28 -14.01 15.31
C VAL A 129 6.28 -12.88 15.16
N LEU A 130 6.70 -11.85 14.44
CA LEU A 130 5.90 -10.66 14.21
C LEU A 130 4.64 -10.99 13.41
N THR A 131 3.52 -10.43 13.85
CA THR A 131 2.26 -10.49 13.12
C THR A 131 1.50 -9.18 13.24
N VAL A 132 0.71 -8.88 12.21
CA VAL A 132 -0.35 -7.88 12.23
C VAL A 132 -1.63 -8.59 12.65
N LEU A 133 -2.25 -8.13 13.72
CA LEU A 133 -3.46 -8.70 14.29
C LEU A 133 -4.68 -7.97 13.73
N PHE A 134 -5.47 -8.67 12.92
CA PHE A 134 -6.72 -8.17 12.36
C PHE A 134 -7.89 -8.78 13.10
N ALA A 135 -8.42 -8.06 14.08
CA ALA A 135 -9.60 -8.52 14.78
C ALA A 135 -10.86 -8.07 14.04
N VAL A 136 -11.58 -9.04 13.50
CA VAL A 136 -12.68 -8.83 12.55
C VAL A 136 -13.98 -9.32 13.14
N ASP A 137 -15.10 -8.72 12.74
CA ASP A 137 -16.42 -9.28 13.05
C ASP A 137 -16.69 -10.46 12.09
N PRO A 138 -16.70 -11.73 12.57
CA PRO A 138 -16.82 -12.89 11.69
C PRO A 138 -18.14 -12.91 10.90
N ASP A 139 -19.22 -12.35 11.45
CA ASP A 139 -20.53 -12.35 10.80
C ASP A 139 -20.55 -11.48 9.54
N SER A 140 -19.93 -10.30 9.58
CA SER A 140 -19.90 -9.38 8.45
C SER A 140 -18.68 -9.58 7.56
N TYR A 141 -17.52 -9.91 8.14
CA TYR A 141 -16.25 -9.93 7.44
C TYR A 141 -16.21 -11.02 6.37
N TRP A 142 -16.58 -12.26 6.73
CA TRP A 142 -16.61 -13.38 5.78
C TRP A 142 -17.72 -13.26 4.71
N ARG A 143 -18.71 -12.37 4.91
CA ARG A 143 -19.69 -12.02 3.87
C ARG A 143 -19.18 -10.93 2.93
N ALA A 144 -18.37 -10.00 3.44
CA ALA A 144 -17.78 -8.91 2.66
C ALA A 144 -16.59 -9.39 1.81
N PHE A 145 -15.81 -10.33 2.35
CA PHE A 145 -14.58 -10.85 1.74
C PHE A 145 -14.65 -12.38 1.62
N ASP A 146 -14.66 -12.88 0.39
CA ASP A 146 -14.54 -14.31 0.08
C ASP A 146 -13.13 -14.62 -0.46
N ASN A 147 -12.13 -14.22 0.33
CA ASN A 147 -10.74 -14.16 -0.12
C ASN A 147 -9.84 -15.20 0.53
N ILE A 148 -10.32 -15.91 1.54
CA ILE A 148 -9.55 -16.93 2.25
C ILE A 148 -9.94 -18.34 1.78
N GLU A 149 -8.94 -19.20 1.61
CA GLU A 149 -9.09 -20.65 1.47
C GLU A 149 -8.59 -21.31 2.75
N VAL A 150 -9.46 -22.03 3.44
CA VAL A 150 -9.06 -22.71 4.69
C VAL A 150 -8.30 -23.99 4.34
N VAL A 151 -7.04 -24.05 4.73
CA VAL A 151 -6.16 -25.20 4.53
C VAL A 151 -6.40 -26.26 5.62
N SER A 152 -6.56 -25.80 6.87
CA SER A 152 -6.84 -26.66 8.03
C SER A 152 -7.75 -25.95 9.02
N GLY A 153 -8.58 -26.72 9.74
CA GLY A 153 -9.53 -26.17 10.70
C GLY A 153 -10.73 -25.50 10.04
N ARG A 154 -11.06 -24.28 10.46
CA ARG A 154 -12.23 -23.52 9.97
C ARG A 154 -12.07 -22.02 10.18
N THR A 155 -12.99 -21.24 9.63
CA THR A 155 -13.09 -19.80 9.93
C THR A 155 -13.64 -19.56 11.34
N LEU A 156 -13.31 -18.39 11.91
CA LEU A 156 -13.85 -17.92 13.19
C LEU A 156 -15.38 -17.80 13.12
N ARG A 157 -16.05 -18.21 14.19
CA ARG A 157 -17.49 -18.01 14.38
C ARG A 157 -17.78 -16.78 15.24
N PRO A 158 -18.99 -16.20 15.13
CA PRO A 158 -19.39 -15.09 15.98
C PRO A 158 -19.32 -15.47 17.46
N GLY A 159 -18.65 -14.63 18.26
CA GLY A 159 -18.48 -14.83 19.70
C GLY A 159 -17.47 -15.91 20.10
N GLU A 160 -16.81 -16.56 19.15
CA GLU A 160 -15.74 -17.51 19.40
C GLU A 160 -14.41 -16.78 19.65
N VAL A 161 -13.67 -17.22 20.67
CA VAL A 161 -12.28 -16.79 20.89
C VAL A 161 -11.36 -17.67 20.09
N GLY A 162 -10.47 -17.07 19.31
CA GLY A 162 -9.54 -17.86 18.51
C GLY A 162 -8.67 -17.04 17.58
N LEU A 163 -7.65 -17.71 17.06
CA LEU A 163 -6.66 -17.18 16.13
C LEU A 163 -6.70 -17.99 14.84
N MET A 164 -6.59 -17.30 13.70
CA MET A 164 -6.32 -17.90 12.41
C MET A 164 -4.99 -17.39 11.87
N LEU A 165 -4.16 -18.31 11.40
CA LEU A 165 -2.84 -18.00 10.87
C LEU A 165 -2.80 -18.22 9.37
N SER A 166 -2.08 -17.37 8.65
CA SER A 166 -1.71 -17.67 7.26
C SER A 166 -0.79 -18.91 7.24
N THR A 167 -0.81 -19.66 6.14
CA THR A 167 0.07 -20.83 5.96
C THR A 167 1.55 -20.48 6.18
N ASP A 168 1.98 -19.31 5.71
CA ASP A 168 3.37 -18.86 5.90
C ASP A 168 3.67 -18.46 7.34
N ARG A 169 2.71 -17.82 8.02
CA ARG A 169 2.83 -17.53 9.46
C ARG A 169 2.92 -18.81 10.27
N HIS A 170 2.09 -19.78 9.96
CA HIS A 170 2.09 -21.09 10.61
C HIS A 170 3.44 -21.79 10.42
N ARG A 171 3.92 -21.92 9.17
CA ARG A 171 5.23 -22.52 8.87
C ARG A 171 6.39 -21.81 9.56
N GLU A 172 6.39 -20.49 9.56
CA GLU A 172 7.46 -19.74 10.20
C GLU A 172 7.37 -19.85 11.73
N LEU A 173 6.18 -19.99 12.34
CA LEU A 173 6.02 -20.29 13.77
C LEU A 173 6.62 -21.65 14.12
N GLU A 174 6.36 -22.67 13.30
CA GLU A 174 6.95 -24.00 13.48
C GLU A 174 8.47 -23.97 13.33
N ARG A 175 8.98 -23.24 12.33
CA ARG A 175 10.43 -23.10 12.11
C ARG A 175 11.12 -22.43 13.30
N THR A 176 10.58 -21.32 13.83
CA THR A 176 11.19 -20.63 14.98
C THR A 176 11.07 -21.45 16.25
N THR A 177 9.96 -22.16 16.44
CA THR A 177 9.75 -23.08 17.57
C THR A 177 10.73 -24.25 17.52
N ARG A 178 10.92 -24.87 16.34
CA ARG A 178 11.90 -25.95 16.14
C ARG A 178 13.32 -25.49 16.38
N ALA A 179 13.69 -24.30 15.91
CA ALA A 179 15.02 -23.73 16.17
C ALA A 179 15.24 -23.52 17.68
N ALA A 180 14.24 -22.98 18.39
CA ALA A 180 14.33 -22.78 19.83
C ALA A 180 14.40 -24.09 20.63
N LEU A 181 13.66 -25.13 20.21
CA LEU A 181 13.76 -26.47 20.82
C LEU A 181 15.14 -27.08 20.57
N ALA A 182 15.69 -26.93 19.37
CA ALA A 182 17.05 -27.39 19.08
C ALA A 182 18.10 -26.71 19.98
N ASP A 183 17.98 -25.39 20.18
CA ASP A 183 18.85 -24.62 21.08
C ASP A 183 18.67 -25.04 22.56
N ALA A 184 17.47 -25.46 22.95
CA ALA A 184 17.16 -26.00 24.27
C ALA A 184 17.65 -27.45 24.50
N GLY A 185 18.25 -28.09 23.49
CA GLY A 185 18.70 -29.48 23.56
C GLY A 185 17.62 -30.52 23.22
N HIS A 186 16.49 -30.09 22.67
CA HIS A 186 15.33 -30.89 22.26
C HIS A 186 15.27 -31.08 20.72
N SER A 187 16.41 -31.29 20.07
CA SER A 187 16.51 -31.32 18.59
C SER A 187 15.78 -32.47 17.89
N ASP A 188 15.53 -33.57 18.61
CA ASP A 188 14.87 -34.77 18.08
C ASP A 188 13.35 -34.75 18.23
N ASP A 189 12.80 -33.75 18.93
CA ASP A 189 11.36 -33.65 19.18
C ASP A 189 10.61 -33.13 17.95
N GLU A 190 9.49 -33.77 17.61
CA GLU A 190 8.63 -33.32 16.53
C GLU A 190 7.90 -32.02 16.93
N VAL A 191 7.96 -31.02 16.05
CA VAL A 191 7.25 -29.74 16.22
C VAL A 191 6.17 -29.68 15.18
N ALA A 192 4.94 -29.94 15.62
CA ALA A 192 3.73 -29.77 14.85
C ALA A 192 2.79 -28.87 15.67
N ILE A 193 2.39 -27.75 15.09
CA ILE A 193 1.40 -26.85 15.70
C ILE A 193 0.08 -27.10 14.97
N GLU A 194 -0.86 -27.76 15.63
CA GLU A 194 -2.13 -28.17 15.03
C GLU A 194 -3.28 -27.24 15.42
N VAL A 195 -4.37 -27.32 14.66
CA VAL A 195 -5.61 -26.62 14.99
C VAL A 195 -6.16 -27.18 16.31
N GLY A 196 -6.38 -26.30 17.27
CA GLY A 196 -6.73 -26.62 18.64
C GLY A 196 -5.64 -26.26 19.65
N ASP A 197 -4.38 -26.18 19.20
CA ASP A 197 -3.25 -25.82 20.07
C ASP A 197 -3.33 -24.36 20.51
N GLU A 198 -2.79 -24.10 21.70
CA GLU A 198 -2.74 -22.76 22.26
C GLU A 198 -1.54 -21.97 21.71
N VAL A 199 -1.83 -20.74 21.27
CA VAL A 199 -0.82 -19.81 20.77
C VAL A 199 -0.82 -18.57 21.65
N ARG A 200 0.36 -18.21 22.14
CA ARG A 200 0.58 -17.01 22.93
C ARG A 200 0.82 -15.81 22.02
N ILE A 201 0.04 -14.77 22.25
CA ILE A 201 0.14 -13.46 21.60
C ILE A 201 0.72 -12.48 22.62
N VAL A 202 1.89 -11.92 22.30
CA VAL A 202 2.47 -10.77 23.01
C VAL A 202 2.17 -9.52 22.19
N GLY A 203 1.06 -8.86 22.52
CA GLY A 203 0.60 -7.67 21.83
C GLY A 203 1.43 -6.43 22.18
N LEU A 204 1.68 -5.61 21.16
CA LEU A 204 2.33 -4.31 21.26
C LEU A 204 1.25 -3.24 21.42
N THR A 205 1.36 -2.46 22.47
CA THR A 205 0.41 -1.40 22.84
C THR A 205 1.05 -0.03 22.70
N ALA A 206 0.21 1.00 22.57
CA ALA A 206 0.67 2.39 22.47
C ALA A 206 1.33 2.92 23.75
N ASP A 207 1.03 2.33 24.93
CA ASP A 207 1.70 2.64 26.20
C ASP A 207 3.07 1.94 26.34
N GLY A 208 3.51 1.21 25.31
CA GLY A 208 4.81 0.53 25.27
C GLY A 208 4.90 -0.72 26.16
N LEU A 209 3.83 -1.08 26.88
CA LEU A 209 3.82 -2.21 27.81
C LEU A 209 3.23 -3.45 27.15
N PRO A 210 4.01 -4.53 26.96
CA PRO A 210 3.50 -5.74 26.32
C PRO A 210 2.33 -6.34 27.10
N ARG A 211 1.37 -6.91 26.38
CA ARG A 211 0.22 -7.63 26.94
C ARG A 211 0.15 -9.02 26.37
N ILE A 212 -0.06 -10.00 27.24
CA ILE A 212 -0.06 -11.41 26.85
C ILE A 212 -1.48 -11.96 26.86
N ARG A 213 -1.83 -12.65 25.79
CA ARG A 213 -3.06 -13.45 25.67
C ARG A 213 -2.72 -14.80 25.07
N VAL A 214 -3.35 -15.85 25.59
CA VAL A 214 -3.28 -17.19 25.02
C VAL A 214 -4.61 -17.46 24.36
N VAL A 215 -4.57 -17.93 23.12
CA VAL A 215 -5.78 -18.21 22.33
C VAL A 215 -5.62 -19.50 21.54
N PRO A 216 -6.70 -20.26 21.33
CA PRO A 216 -6.65 -21.46 20.53
C PRO A 216 -6.48 -21.13 19.04
N LEU A 217 -5.66 -21.92 18.34
CA LEU A 217 -5.55 -21.89 16.89
C LEU A 217 -6.80 -22.54 16.27
N VAL A 218 -7.65 -21.75 15.62
CA VAL A 218 -8.93 -22.21 15.05
C VAL A 218 -8.82 -22.63 13.58
N GLY A 219 -7.88 -22.04 12.85
CA GLY A 219 -7.70 -22.36 11.45
C GLY A 219 -6.40 -21.85 10.85
N ILE A 220 -5.98 -22.53 9.79
CA ILE A 220 -4.86 -22.13 8.93
C ILE A 220 -5.45 -21.81 7.57
N TYR A 221 -5.12 -20.64 7.03
CA TYR A 221 -5.67 -20.17 5.77
C TYR A 221 -4.60 -19.78 4.76
N ASP A 222 -5.00 -19.78 3.51
CA ASP A 222 -4.28 -19.18 2.40
C ASP A 222 -5.15 -18.10 1.75
N ILE A 223 -4.54 -17.18 1.01
CA ILE A 223 -5.25 -16.09 0.34
C ILE A 223 -5.46 -16.45 -1.13
N LYS A 224 -6.72 -16.47 -1.56
CA LYS A 224 -7.08 -16.77 -2.95
C LYS A 224 -6.41 -15.78 -3.90
N GLY A 225 -5.64 -16.30 -4.85
CA GLY A 225 -5.08 -15.51 -5.94
C GLY A 225 -3.86 -14.65 -5.58
N ILE A 226 -3.31 -14.78 -4.36
CA ILE A 226 -2.03 -14.20 -3.97
C ILE A 226 -1.10 -15.36 -3.60
N ASN A 227 -0.02 -15.53 -4.36
CA ASN A 227 1.05 -16.47 -3.99
C ASN A 227 2.03 -15.80 -3.02
N GLU A 228 2.76 -16.63 -2.27
CA GLU A 228 3.83 -16.26 -1.33
C GLU A 228 4.68 -15.06 -1.82
N GLY A 229 4.87 -14.08 -0.95
CA GLY A 229 5.83 -12.99 -1.06
C GLY A 229 5.25 -11.60 -1.28
N VAL A 230 4.01 -11.31 -0.89
CA VAL A 230 3.42 -9.96 -1.10
C VAL A 230 3.36 -9.13 0.19
N GLY A 231 3.96 -9.62 1.30
CA GLY A 231 3.95 -8.96 2.61
C GLY A 231 2.61 -9.09 3.37
N PHE A 232 1.62 -9.71 2.72
CA PHE A 232 0.28 -9.99 3.22
C PHE A 232 0.20 -11.20 4.17
N GLU A 233 1.26 -12.01 4.20
CA GLU A 233 1.42 -13.18 5.07
C GLU A 233 1.54 -12.83 6.55
N LEU A 234 1.88 -11.58 6.86
CA LEU A 234 2.04 -11.09 8.23
C LEU A 234 0.71 -10.98 8.98
N VAL A 235 -0.42 -10.98 8.26
CA VAL A 235 -1.75 -10.83 8.86
C VAL A 235 -2.18 -12.13 9.51
N SER A 236 -2.69 -12.02 10.74
CA SER A 236 -3.42 -13.08 11.44
C SER A 236 -4.80 -12.55 11.84
N TYR A 237 -5.85 -13.36 11.62
CA TYR A 237 -7.20 -12.99 12.04
C TYR A 237 -7.48 -13.49 13.45
N LEU A 238 -8.16 -12.70 14.26
CA LEU A 238 -8.56 -13.09 15.62
C LEU A 238 -9.89 -12.48 16.01
N ASP A 239 -10.43 -12.89 17.16
CA ASP A 239 -11.66 -12.32 17.67
C ASP A 239 -11.47 -10.87 18.19
N PRO A 240 -12.49 -10.00 18.07
CA PRO A 240 -12.41 -8.61 18.53
C PRO A 240 -12.13 -8.45 20.03
N GLN A 241 -12.57 -9.37 20.88
CA GLN A 241 -12.42 -9.23 22.33
C GLN A 241 -10.98 -9.42 22.77
N THR A 242 -10.28 -10.40 22.19
CA THR A 242 -8.85 -10.63 22.44
C THR A 242 -8.03 -9.38 22.11
N LEU A 243 -8.26 -8.78 20.94
CA LEU A 243 -7.48 -7.59 20.55
C LEU A 243 -7.87 -6.35 21.36
N ARG A 244 -9.15 -6.19 21.73
CA ARG A 244 -9.57 -5.11 22.66
C ARG A 244 -8.88 -5.24 24.01
N ALA A 245 -8.78 -6.47 24.53
CA ALA A 245 -8.09 -6.75 25.79
C ALA A 245 -6.59 -6.43 25.71
N ILE A 246 -5.95 -6.75 24.56
CA ILE A 246 -4.55 -6.40 24.29
C ILE A 246 -4.38 -4.89 24.24
N GLN A 247 -5.23 -4.18 23.49
CA GLN A 247 -5.08 -2.74 23.21
C GLN A 247 -5.72 -1.81 24.24
N ARG A 248 -6.29 -2.36 25.33
CA ARG A 248 -7.05 -1.62 26.35
C ARG A 248 -8.24 -0.83 25.78
N LEU A 249 -8.83 -1.33 24.71
CA LEU A 249 -10.10 -0.82 24.22
C LEU A 249 -11.21 -1.33 25.15
N ASN A 250 -12.25 -0.52 25.38
CA ASN A 250 -13.34 -0.86 26.30
C ASN A 250 -13.90 -2.27 26.00
N LEU A 251 -13.79 -3.16 26.97
CA LEU A 251 -14.32 -4.52 26.88
C LEU A 251 -15.84 -4.45 27.06
N GLY A 252 -16.57 -4.64 25.96
CA GLY A 252 -18.02 -4.82 26.04
C GLY A 252 -18.35 -6.20 26.61
N ALA A 253 -19.24 -6.26 27.59
CA ALA A 253 -19.72 -7.51 28.17
C ALA A 253 -20.31 -8.43 27.09
N SER A 254 -19.73 -9.61 26.94
CA SER A 254 -20.27 -10.71 26.14
C SER A 254 -21.27 -11.47 26.99
N ALA A 255 -22.55 -11.38 26.64
CA ALA A 255 -23.69 -12.06 27.26
C ALA A 255 -23.97 -11.67 28.73
N GLY A 256 -25.25 -11.43 29.04
CA GLY A 256 -25.68 -11.26 30.43
C GLY A 256 -25.47 -12.57 31.19
N VAL A 257 -24.38 -12.65 31.97
CA VAL A 257 -24.21 -13.71 32.96
C VAL A 257 -25.19 -13.43 34.09
N THR A 258 -26.26 -14.22 34.17
CA THR A 258 -27.08 -14.29 35.38
C THR A 258 -26.29 -15.00 36.46
N LEU A 259 -25.75 -14.23 37.40
CA LEU A 259 -25.08 -14.72 38.60
C LEU A 259 -26.10 -15.43 39.48
N ASP A 260 -25.75 -16.61 40.00
CA ASP A 260 -26.55 -17.30 41.02
C ASP A 260 -26.38 -16.59 42.38
N ILE A 261 -27.33 -16.80 43.29
CA ILE A 261 -27.35 -16.17 44.64
C ILE A 261 -26.04 -16.47 45.40
N ALA A 262 -25.42 -17.63 45.14
CA ALA A 262 -24.13 -18.00 45.71
C ALA A 262 -22.95 -17.13 45.23
N ASP A 263 -22.97 -16.61 44.01
CA ASP A 263 -21.92 -15.73 43.46
C ASP A 263 -22.08 -14.28 43.92
N THR A 264 -23.28 -13.93 44.40
CA THR A 264 -23.59 -12.58 44.90
C THR A 264 -23.22 -12.42 46.39
N GLU A 265 -23.20 -13.51 47.17
CA GLU A 265 -22.80 -13.49 48.60
C GLU A 265 -21.32 -13.13 48.82
N LEU A 266 -20.43 -13.36 47.84
CA LEU A 266 -19.02 -12.99 47.94
C LEU A 266 -18.78 -11.48 47.77
N LEU A 267 -19.69 -10.80 47.07
CA LEU A 267 -19.61 -9.36 46.79
C LEU A 267 -20.29 -8.52 47.89
N ASP A 268 -21.24 -9.10 48.62
CA ASP A 268 -22.03 -8.42 49.65
C ASP A 268 -21.39 -8.49 51.06
N ARG A 269 -20.14 -8.96 51.17
CA ARG A 269 -19.39 -8.86 52.42
C ARG A 269 -18.97 -7.41 52.64
N ASP A 270 -19.54 -6.82 53.68
CA ASP A 270 -19.28 -5.46 54.14
C ASP A 270 -17.78 -5.26 54.44
N PHE A 271 -17.04 -4.62 53.52
CA PHE A 271 -15.61 -4.33 53.63
C PHE A 271 -15.30 -3.14 54.57
N SER A 272 -16.24 -2.73 55.41
CA SER A 272 -16.11 -1.53 56.25
C SER A 272 -15.50 -1.77 57.64
N ALA A 273 -14.96 -2.95 57.92
CA ALA A 273 -14.39 -3.29 59.23
C ALA A 273 -12.89 -3.63 59.14
N GLY A 274 -12.06 -2.61 58.92
CA GLY A 274 -10.69 -2.44 59.45
C GLY A 274 -9.75 -3.65 59.64
N ALA A 275 -9.84 -4.69 58.82
CA ALA A 275 -9.09 -5.94 59.01
C ALA A 275 -8.34 -6.39 57.74
N PHE A 276 -7.82 -5.45 56.96
CA PHE A 276 -6.81 -5.72 55.93
C PHE A 276 -5.81 -4.57 55.93
N ASP A 277 -4.64 -4.84 56.50
CA ASP A 277 -3.49 -3.94 56.36
C ASP A 277 -2.82 -4.26 55.01
N VAL A 278 -2.75 -3.25 54.14
CA VAL A 278 -2.18 -3.37 52.79
C VAL A 278 -0.66 -3.53 52.87
N ASP A 279 -0.05 -3.13 53.99
CA ASP A 279 1.39 -3.24 54.22
C ASP A 279 1.85 -4.69 54.49
N ASP A 280 0.97 -5.58 54.94
CA ASP A 280 1.28 -7.02 55.13
C ASP A 280 1.30 -7.80 53.80
N LEU A 281 0.69 -7.26 52.74
CA LEU A 281 0.64 -7.89 51.40
C LEU A 281 1.92 -7.68 50.59
N PHE A 282 2.77 -6.74 51.01
CA PHE A 282 4.05 -6.41 50.40
C PHE A 282 5.21 -6.47 51.39
N GLY A 283 5.09 -7.32 52.42
CA GLY A 283 6.17 -7.57 53.36
C GLY A 283 7.39 -8.21 52.69
N ASP A 284 8.57 -7.71 53.06
CA ASP A 284 9.94 -8.02 52.59
C ASP A 284 10.38 -9.51 52.73
N SER A 285 9.44 -10.43 52.97
CA SER A 285 9.67 -11.86 53.21
C SER A 285 9.18 -12.78 52.09
N LEU A 286 8.56 -12.23 51.03
CA LEU A 286 8.19 -12.99 49.82
C LEU A 286 9.26 -12.96 48.71
N LEU A 287 10.42 -12.33 48.97
CA LEU A 287 11.53 -12.21 48.00
C LEU A 287 12.75 -13.06 48.38
N ALA A 288 12.55 -14.23 48.96
CA ALA A 288 13.63 -15.14 49.30
C ALA A 288 13.26 -16.61 49.08
N ASP A 289 12.82 -16.96 47.88
CA ASP A 289 13.24 -18.22 47.26
C ASP A 289 12.92 -18.18 45.77
N ASP A 290 13.80 -18.80 44.98
CA ASP A 290 13.81 -18.90 43.52
C ASP A 290 14.33 -17.67 42.74
N GLY A 291 15.51 -17.87 42.14
CA GLY A 291 16.25 -16.92 41.29
C GLY A 291 15.58 -16.59 39.95
N PHE A 292 14.26 -16.46 39.92
CA PHE A 292 13.47 -16.06 38.74
C PHE A 292 13.32 -14.53 38.62
N ALA A 293 13.60 -13.78 39.70
CA ALA A 293 13.46 -12.32 39.73
C ALA A 293 14.70 -11.56 39.22
N ASP A 294 15.88 -12.18 39.21
CA ASP A 294 17.14 -11.49 38.88
C ASP A 294 17.29 -11.20 37.38
N ASP A 295 16.66 -12.01 36.51
CA ASP A 295 16.80 -11.90 35.06
C ASP A 295 15.75 -10.97 34.40
N LEU A 296 14.63 -10.69 35.08
CA LEU A 296 13.55 -9.83 34.54
C LEU A 296 13.76 -8.33 34.80
N PHE A 297 14.56 -7.97 35.83
CA PHE A 297 14.71 -6.58 36.29
C PHE A 297 16.11 -5.99 36.13
N ALA A 298 17.08 -6.72 35.57
CA ALA A 298 18.43 -6.21 35.31
C ALA A 298 18.50 -5.10 34.22
N GLN A 299 17.37 -4.70 33.62
CA GLN A 299 17.30 -3.65 32.60
C GLN A 299 16.55 -2.38 33.02
N ILE A 300 16.09 -2.27 34.27
CA ILE A 300 15.40 -1.07 34.73
C ILE A 300 16.23 -0.39 35.83
N ASP A 301 16.90 0.69 35.45
CA ASP A 301 17.55 1.58 36.41
C ASP A 301 16.45 2.33 37.20
N PHE A 302 16.40 2.14 38.51
CA PHE A 302 15.37 2.74 39.37
C PHE A 302 15.48 4.27 39.44
N ASP A 303 16.62 4.85 39.04
CA ASP A 303 16.78 6.30 38.91
C ASP A 303 16.00 6.88 37.71
N ASP A 304 15.70 6.07 36.67
CA ASP A 304 14.92 6.49 35.50
C ASP A 304 13.41 6.56 35.81
N ILE A 305 12.93 5.75 36.77
CA ILE A 305 11.51 5.75 37.17
C ILE A 305 11.15 7.06 37.88
N ASP A 306 12.01 7.59 38.76
CA ASP A 306 11.76 8.86 39.46
C ASP A 306 11.85 10.06 38.48
N ALA A 307 12.64 9.94 37.40
CA ALA A 307 12.70 10.91 36.31
C ALA A 307 11.43 10.87 35.43
N ILE A 308 10.89 9.69 35.13
CA ILE A 308 9.65 9.49 34.37
C ILE A 308 8.44 9.99 35.18
N LEU A 309 8.36 9.68 36.47
CA LEU A 309 7.29 10.13 37.37
C LEU A 309 7.31 11.65 37.63
N ARG A 310 8.48 12.30 37.55
CA ARG A 310 8.59 13.77 37.62
C ARG A 310 8.20 14.45 36.31
N ARG A 311 8.40 13.79 35.17
CA ARG A 311 8.03 14.32 33.84
C ARG A 311 6.51 14.40 33.68
N ASP A 312 5.79 13.42 34.21
CA ASP A 312 4.33 13.30 34.11
C ASP A 312 3.54 14.27 35.02
N ARG A 313 4.18 14.83 36.07
CA ARG A 313 3.53 15.82 36.96
C ARG A 313 3.52 17.25 36.43
N THR A 314 4.22 17.56 35.33
CA THR A 314 4.39 18.94 34.83
C THR A 314 3.68 19.25 33.52
N GLN A 315 3.06 18.26 32.87
CA GLN A 315 2.11 18.53 31.79
C GLN A 315 0.70 18.62 32.37
N PRO A 316 -0.02 19.74 32.19
CA PRO A 316 -1.45 19.73 32.41
C PRO A 316 -2.04 18.73 31.42
N VAL A 317 -2.69 17.69 31.93
CA VAL A 317 -3.57 16.83 31.14
C VAL A 317 -4.55 17.75 30.43
N ALA A 318 -4.42 17.86 29.12
CA ALA A 318 -5.39 18.58 28.31
C ALA A 318 -6.72 17.84 28.46
N GLU A 319 -7.61 18.38 29.29
CA GLU A 319 -9.03 18.05 29.30
C GLU A 319 -9.59 18.40 27.91
N GLY A 320 -9.49 17.45 26.98
CA GLY A 320 -9.84 17.63 25.59
C GLY A 320 -10.23 16.29 24.96
N SER A 321 -11.52 15.96 25.07
CA SER A 321 -12.25 15.03 24.20
C SER A 321 -12.02 13.51 24.31
N ALA A 322 -11.70 12.98 25.49
CA ALA A 322 -12.15 11.62 25.81
C ALA A 322 -13.60 11.70 26.30
N GLY A 323 -14.54 11.89 25.38
CA GLY A 323 -15.96 11.84 25.70
C GLY A 323 -16.29 10.49 26.33
N GLU A 324 -17.07 10.50 27.41
CA GLU A 324 -17.72 9.33 28.01
C GLU A 324 -18.58 8.63 26.93
N ALA A 325 -17.95 7.81 26.10
CA ALA A 325 -18.62 6.96 25.14
C ALA A 325 -19.21 5.79 25.93
N THR A 326 -20.55 5.78 26.01
CA THR A 326 -21.38 4.79 26.66
C THR A 326 -20.92 3.35 26.35
N ILE A 327 -20.83 2.55 27.42
CA ILE A 327 -20.47 1.13 27.43
C ILE A 327 -21.45 0.33 26.56
N GLN A 328 -21.07 0.05 25.32
CA GLN A 328 -21.52 -1.07 24.50
C GLN A 328 -20.32 -1.53 23.67
N GLY A 329 -20.11 -2.83 23.48
CA GLY A 329 -18.94 -3.45 22.82
C GLY A 329 -18.74 -3.15 21.33
N ARG A 330 -18.73 -1.88 20.95
CA ARG A 330 -18.76 -1.34 19.58
C ARG A 330 -17.53 -0.46 19.28
N THR A 331 -16.45 -0.65 20.02
CA THR A 331 -15.16 0.01 19.74
C THR A 331 -14.50 -0.66 18.55
N TRP A 332 -14.36 0.08 17.46
CA TRP A 332 -13.76 -0.34 16.19
C TRP A 332 -12.78 0.72 15.73
N ASN A 333 -11.71 0.34 15.04
CA ASN A 333 -10.79 1.30 14.43
C ASN A 333 -11.24 1.68 13.03
N TYR A 334 -11.76 0.70 12.29
CA TYR A 334 -12.13 0.85 10.90
C TYR A 334 -13.52 0.31 10.60
N MET A 335 -14.19 0.98 9.67
CA MET A 335 -15.30 0.43 8.90
C MET A 335 -14.85 0.26 7.44
N LEU A 336 -15.00 -0.95 6.92
CA LEU A 336 -14.61 -1.33 5.57
C LEU A 336 -15.87 -1.50 4.72
N ILE A 337 -15.88 -0.91 3.54
CA ILE A 337 -17.09 -0.82 2.70
C ILE A 337 -16.75 -1.29 1.30
N ARG A 338 -17.55 -2.22 0.78
CA ARG A 338 -17.56 -2.61 -0.63
C ARG A 338 -18.66 -1.87 -1.36
N VAL A 339 -18.33 -1.30 -2.50
CA VAL A 339 -19.29 -0.57 -3.34
C VAL A 339 -19.72 -1.43 -4.52
N ARG A 340 -20.97 -1.25 -4.97
CA ARG A 340 -21.49 -1.98 -6.14
C ARG A 340 -20.84 -1.54 -7.45
N ASN A 341 -20.39 -0.29 -7.51
CA ASN A 341 -19.77 0.29 -8.70
C ASN A 341 -18.44 0.97 -8.33
N PRO A 342 -17.29 0.31 -8.59
CA PRO A 342 -15.97 0.85 -8.28
C PRO A 342 -15.63 2.19 -8.96
N ARG A 343 -16.36 2.59 -10.02
CA ARG A 343 -16.14 3.89 -10.68
C ARG A 343 -16.71 5.07 -9.89
N ARG A 344 -17.59 4.81 -8.91
CA ARG A 344 -18.18 5.83 -8.05
C ARG A 344 -17.48 5.95 -6.69
N THR A 345 -16.44 5.14 -6.43
CA THR A 345 -15.76 5.10 -5.13
C THR A 345 -15.32 6.48 -4.67
N ASP A 346 -14.63 7.26 -5.51
CA ASP A 346 -14.15 8.60 -5.12
C ASP A 346 -15.31 9.56 -4.82
N ALA A 347 -16.40 9.50 -5.60
CA ALA A 347 -17.59 10.31 -5.34
C ALA A 347 -18.28 9.92 -4.02
N ILE A 348 -18.33 8.62 -3.70
CA ILE A 348 -18.91 8.14 -2.44
C ILE A 348 -18.02 8.56 -1.25
N VAL A 349 -16.69 8.52 -1.41
CA VAL A 349 -15.74 9.01 -0.40
C VAL A 349 -15.99 10.50 -0.13
N ASP A 350 -16.16 11.32 -1.16
CA ASP A 350 -16.46 12.76 -1.00
C ASP A 350 -17.82 12.98 -0.32
N GLU A 351 -18.86 12.22 -0.69
CA GLU A 351 -20.17 12.27 -0.06
C GLU A 351 -20.12 11.89 1.43
N LEU A 352 -19.39 10.82 1.79
CA LEU A 352 -19.20 10.38 3.18
C LEU A 352 -18.44 11.43 4.00
N ASN A 353 -17.36 11.98 3.45
CA ASN A 353 -16.60 13.04 4.12
C ASN A 353 -17.43 14.31 4.30
N GLY A 354 -18.30 14.65 3.34
CA GLY A 354 -19.26 15.75 3.48
C GLY A 354 -20.30 15.50 4.59
N TYR A 355 -20.78 14.26 4.71
CA TYR A 355 -21.66 13.86 5.81
C TYR A 355 -20.96 13.97 7.18
N PHE A 356 -19.72 13.48 7.30
CA PHE A 356 -18.95 13.57 8.54
C PHE A 356 -18.72 15.03 8.95
N ALA A 357 -18.34 15.89 8.01
CA ALA A 357 -18.13 17.31 8.26
C ALA A 357 -19.43 18.04 8.69
N SER A 358 -20.56 17.75 8.05
CA SER A 358 -21.85 18.39 8.38
C SER A 358 -22.46 17.87 9.69
N SER A 359 -22.15 16.64 10.07
CA SER A 359 -22.64 16.00 11.30
C SER A 359 -21.69 16.19 12.50
N GLY A 360 -20.52 16.80 12.29
CA GLY A 360 -19.50 17.00 13.34
C GLY A 360 -18.78 15.72 13.77
N ILE A 361 -18.81 14.66 12.93
CA ILE A 361 -18.18 13.38 13.22
C ILE A 361 -16.70 13.48 12.85
N ALA A 362 -15.81 13.22 13.82
CA ALA A 362 -14.35 13.25 13.63
C ALA A 362 -13.82 11.98 12.92
N ALA A 363 -14.38 11.68 11.74
CA ALA A 363 -14.02 10.52 10.92
C ALA A 363 -13.66 10.95 9.49
N ARG A 364 -12.91 10.10 8.79
CA ARG A 364 -12.51 10.29 7.41
C ARG A 364 -12.66 9.00 6.62
N ALA A 365 -13.32 9.10 5.47
CA ALA A 365 -13.33 8.08 4.43
C ALA A 365 -12.14 8.25 3.50
N GLY A 366 -11.50 7.13 3.14
CA GLY A 366 -10.42 7.04 2.19
C GLY A 366 -10.61 5.86 1.24
N ASN A 367 -10.00 5.95 0.06
CA ASN A 367 -9.96 4.85 -0.90
C ASN A 367 -8.87 3.82 -0.52
N TRP A 368 -8.68 2.81 -1.37
CA TRP A 368 -7.65 1.80 -1.18
C TRP A 368 -6.23 2.37 -1.02
N GLU A 369 -5.90 3.53 -1.61
CA GLU A 369 -4.55 4.12 -1.53
C GLU A 369 -4.28 4.64 -0.12
N ALA A 370 -5.27 5.32 0.47
CA ALA A 370 -5.21 5.73 1.87
C ALA A 370 -5.08 4.51 2.79
N ALA A 371 -5.86 3.47 2.51
CA ALA A 371 -5.90 2.27 3.32
C ALA A 371 -4.63 1.41 3.21
N ALA A 372 -3.98 1.38 2.04
CA ALA A 372 -2.72 0.67 1.81
C ALA A 372 -1.50 1.40 2.39
N GLY A 373 -1.59 2.72 2.62
CA GLY A 373 -0.55 3.51 3.29
C GLY A 373 0.84 3.31 2.68
N PRO A 374 1.84 2.83 3.44
CA PRO A 374 3.22 2.65 2.95
C PRO A 374 3.37 1.75 1.72
N PHE A 375 2.47 0.78 1.55
CA PHE A 375 2.49 -0.10 0.40
C PHE A 375 2.11 0.64 -0.89
N ALA A 376 1.13 1.55 -0.82
CA ALA A 376 0.79 2.43 -1.94
C ALA A 376 1.92 3.44 -2.22
N THR A 377 2.51 4.04 -1.19
CA THR A 377 3.60 5.01 -1.39
C THR A 377 4.84 4.37 -2.00
N THR A 378 5.16 3.12 -1.65
CA THR A 378 6.29 2.39 -2.23
C THR A 378 6.10 2.18 -3.74
N ALA A 379 4.89 1.83 -4.18
CA ALA A 379 4.56 1.71 -5.59
C ALA A 379 4.71 3.05 -6.34
N ASP A 380 4.27 4.15 -5.73
CA ASP A 380 4.43 5.49 -6.30
C ASP A 380 5.89 5.95 -6.35
N VAL A 381 6.72 5.57 -5.38
CA VAL A 381 8.17 5.81 -5.40
C VAL A 381 8.83 5.06 -6.55
N ILE A 382 8.53 3.77 -6.73
CA ILE A 382 9.05 2.96 -7.84
C ILE A 382 8.63 3.59 -9.18
N ARG A 383 7.36 3.99 -9.32
CA ARG A 383 6.84 4.68 -10.51
C ARG A 383 7.61 5.97 -10.77
N THR A 384 7.90 6.74 -9.73
CA THR A 384 8.64 8.00 -9.84
C THR A 384 10.07 7.76 -10.31
N VAL A 385 10.78 6.81 -9.71
CA VAL A 385 12.15 6.43 -10.14
C VAL A 385 12.17 6.00 -11.60
N PHE A 386 11.19 5.19 -12.01
CA PHE A 386 11.07 4.72 -13.38
C PHE A 386 10.78 5.87 -14.36
N ASN A 387 9.89 6.80 -14.00
CA ASN A 387 9.60 8.00 -14.79
C ASN A 387 10.84 8.91 -14.93
N VAL A 388 11.65 9.03 -13.88
CA VAL A 388 12.92 9.77 -13.92
C VAL A 388 13.90 9.09 -14.89
N ALA A 389 14.04 7.76 -14.83
CA ALA A 389 14.89 7.02 -15.74
C ALA A 389 14.46 7.19 -17.21
N ILE A 390 13.16 7.08 -17.50
CA ILE A 390 12.59 7.35 -18.83
C ILE A 390 12.87 8.79 -19.26
N SER A 391 12.75 9.76 -18.36
CA SER A 391 13.02 11.17 -18.67
C SER A 391 14.47 11.39 -19.08
N ILE A 392 15.42 10.73 -18.40
CA ILE A 392 16.85 10.77 -18.76
C ILE A 392 17.07 10.20 -20.16
N ILE A 393 16.48 9.02 -20.46
CA ILE A 393 16.55 8.42 -21.80
C ILE A 393 15.93 9.36 -22.85
N GLY A 394 14.81 10.00 -22.52
CA GLY A 394 14.16 11.00 -23.35
C GLY A 394 15.03 12.22 -23.65
N ILE A 395 15.82 12.69 -22.66
CA ILE A 395 16.79 13.79 -22.86
C ILE A 395 17.92 13.35 -23.80
N VAL A 396 18.46 12.14 -23.62
CA VAL A 396 19.50 11.60 -24.52
C VAL A 396 18.96 11.49 -25.95
N ALA A 397 17.75 10.94 -26.11
CA ALA A 397 17.03 10.87 -27.36
C ALA A 397 16.85 12.26 -28.00
N LEU A 398 16.42 13.25 -27.22
CA LEU A 398 16.26 14.64 -27.65
C LEU A 398 17.57 15.26 -28.16
N ILE A 399 18.70 15.02 -27.49
CA ILE A 399 20.01 15.50 -27.93
C ILE A 399 20.39 14.88 -29.27
N ILE A 400 20.23 13.57 -29.41
CA ILE A 400 20.53 12.84 -30.66
C ILE A 400 19.65 13.36 -31.80
N MET A 401 18.35 13.54 -31.56
CA MET A 401 17.42 14.11 -32.53
C MET A 401 17.82 15.51 -32.95
N THR A 402 18.13 16.38 -31.98
CA THR A 402 18.53 17.76 -32.24
C THR A 402 19.80 17.80 -33.09
N ASN A 403 20.82 17.01 -32.75
CA ASN A 403 22.06 16.94 -33.51
C ASN A 403 21.83 16.45 -34.96
N THR A 404 21.00 15.42 -35.12
CA THR A 404 20.65 14.88 -36.44
C THR A 404 19.90 15.91 -37.29
N LEU A 405 18.98 16.66 -36.67
CA LEU A 405 18.24 17.74 -37.33
C LEU A 405 19.16 18.90 -37.71
N VAL A 406 20.11 19.29 -36.87
CA VAL A 406 21.11 20.32 -37.22
C VAL A 406 21.88 19.91 -38.47
N ILE A 407 22.41 18.69 -38.50
CA ILE A 407 23.15 18.18 -39.66
C ILE A 407 22.25 18.16 -40.90
N SER A 408 21.01 17.69 -40.77
CA SER A 408 20.05 17.66 -41.88
C SER A 408 19.70 19.05 -42.42
N VAL A 409 19.65 20.06 -41.55
CA VAL A 409 19.37 21.44 -41.92
C VAL A 409 20.58 22.09 -42.60
N LEU A 410 21.80 21.83 -42.09
CA LEU A 410 23.03 22.38 -42.65
C LEU A 410 23.27 21.91 -44.08
N GLU A 411 23.02 20.64 -44.37
CA GLU A 411 23.12 20.10 -45.74
C GLU A 411 22.11 20.71 -46.71
N ARG A 412 20.95 21.18 -46.21
CA ARG A 412 19.89 21.78 -47.02
C ARG A 412 19.95 23.32 -47.04
N THR A 413 21.07 23.89 -46.61
CA THR A 413 21.23 25.36 -46.50
C THR A 413 21.05 26.04 -47.86
N SER A 414 21.57 25.47 -48.95
CA SER A 414 21.45 26.01 -50.32
C SER A 414 20.00 26.00 -50.81
N GLU A 415 19.23 24.94 -50.53
CA GLU A 415 17.79 24.85 -50.81
C GLU A 415 17.01 25.94 -50.07
N ILE A 416 17.29 26.11 -48.76
CA ILE A 416 16.67 27.13 -47.92
C ILE A 416 17.02 28.54 -48.39
N GLY A 417 18.28 28.75 -48.79
CA GLY A 417 18.79 30.00 -49.35
C GLY A 417 18.05 30.39 -50.63
N THR A 418 17.90 29.44 -51.56
CA THR A 418 17.17 29.63 -52.82
C THR A 418 15.69 29.90 -52.58
N MET A 419 15.02 29.13 -51.70
CA MET A 419 13.61 29.39 -51.34
C MET A 419 13.42 30.80 -50.77
N ARG A 420 14.33 31.25 -49.90
CA ARG A 420 14.27 32.59 -49.31
C ARG A 420 14.60 33.70 -50.32
N ALA A 421 15.49 33.46 -51.28
CA ALA A 421 15.78 34.39 -52.36
C ALA A 421 14.58 34.58 -53.30
N LEU A 422 13.78 33.52 -53.51
CA LEU A 422 12.51 33.56 -54.25
C LEU A 422 11.34 34.16 -53.44
N GLY A 423 11.58 34.63 -52.22
CA GLY A 423 10.58 35.33 -51.40
C GLY A 423 9.90 34.50 -50.31
N ALA A 424 10.34 33.26 -50.04
CA ALA A 424 9.78 32.48 -48.93
C ALA A 424 10.06 33.16 -47.57
N GLN A 425 9.00 33.41 -46.81
CA GLN A 425 9.09 34.01 -45.48
C GLN A 425 9.68 33.01 -44.46
N ARG A 426 10.34 33.53 -43.40
CA ARG A 426 10.89 32.71 -42.31
C ARG A 426 9.85 31.77 -41.70
N GLY A 427 8.62 32.23 -41.52
CA GLY A 427 7.51 31.41 -41.00
C GLY A 427 7.00 30.34 -41.96
N PHE A 428 7.26 30.46 -43.28
CA PHE A 428 6.98 29.38 -44.23
C PHE A 428 7.98 28.23 -44.04
N VAL A 429 9.29 28.55 -43.99
CA VAL A 429 10.36 27.57 -43.77
C VAL A 429 10.19 26.88 -42.41
N TRP A 430 9.86 27.64 -41.35
CA TRP A 430 9.61 27.07 -40.03
C TRP A 430 8.45 26.06 -40.02
N ARG A 431 7.31 26.42 -40.64
CA ARG A 431 6.15 25.52 -40.74
C ARG A 431 6.44 24.30 -41.60
N MET A 432 7.21 24.44 -42.68
CA MET A 432 7.59 23.32 -43.54
C MET A 432 8.32 22.23 -42.75
N PHE A 433 9.36 22.60 -42.00
CA PHE A 433 10.05 21.62 -41.18
C PHE A 433 9.23 21.12 -39.98
N ALA A 434 8.38 21.97 -39.37
CA ALA A 434 7.46 21.50 -38.33
C ALA A 434 6.51 20.40 -38.85
N TRP A 435 6.02 20.52 -40.09
CA TRP A 435 5.24 19.47 -40.75
C TRP A 435 6.07 18.21 -41.06
N GLU A 436 7.35 18.36 -41.36
CA GLU A 436 8.30 17.25 -41.55
C GLU A 436 8.44 16.45 -40.23
N THR A 437 8.72 17.14 -39.13
CA THR A 437 8.80 16.55 -37.79
C THR A 437 7.48 15.94 -37.34
N LEU A 438 6.35 16.62 -37.55
CA LEU A 438 5.03 16.10 -37.17
C LEU A 438 4.69 14.82 -37.93
N THR A 439 5.05 14.76 -39.22
CA THR A 439 4.81 13.58 -40.05
C THR A 439 5.65 12.39 -39.57
N ILE A 440 6.96 12.60 -39.32
CA ILE A 440 7.82 11.53 -38.78
C ILE A 440 7.30 11.06 -37.43
N THR A 441 7.06 11.97 -36.49
CA THR A 441 6.63 11.62 -35.12
C THR A 441 5.31 10.90 -35.11
N THR A 442 4.37 11.27 -35.98
CA THR A 442 3.09 10.57 -36.10
C THR A 442 3.27 9.16 -36.66
N VAL A 443 3.98 9.01 -37.80
CA VAL A 443 4.13 7.71 -38.47
C VAL A 443 4.92 6.74 -37.61
N PHE A 444 6.10 7.14 -37.13
CA PHE A 444 6.94 6.29 -36.31
C PHE A 444 6.43 6.16 -34.88
N GLY A 445 5.67 7.13 -34.37
CA GLY A 445 4.98 6.99 -33.10
C GLY A 445 3.89 5.94 -33.16
N ILE A 446 3.06 5.93 -34.20
CA ILE A 446 2.07 4.85 -34.42
C ILE A 446 2.77 3.51 -34.59
N LEU A 447 3.84 3.44 -35.39
CA LEU A 447 4.60 2.21 -35.57
C LEU A 447 5.17 1.70 -34.24
N GLY A 448 5.75 2.60 -33.44
CA GLY A 448 6.24 2.31 -32.09
C GLY A 448 5.12 1.79 -31.19
N ALA A 449 3.94 2.39 -31.23
CA ALA A 449 2.79 1.92 -30.47
C ALA A 449 2.32 0.53 -30.89
N VAL A 450 2.29 0.22 -32.19
CA VAL A 450 1.98 -1.12 -32.70
C VAL A 450 3.00 -2.14 -32.21
N VAL A 451 4.30 -1.80 -32.28
CA VAL A 451 5.37 -2.66 -31.76
C VAL A 451 5.23 -2.87 -30.25
N ALA A 452 4.94 -1.80 -29.49
CA ALA A 452 4.73 -1.87 -28.05
C ALA A 452 3.57 -2.80 -27.67
N LEU A 453 2.43 -2.67 -28.38
CA LEU A 453 1.29 -3.56 -28.20
C LEU A 453 1.62 -5.00 -28.57
N GLY A 454 2.43 -5.21 -29.61
CA GLY A 454 2.94 -6.54 -29.96
C GLY A 454 3.82 -7.14 -28.86
N ILE A 455 4.71 -6.34 -28.27
CA ILE A 455 5.55 -6.76 -27.12
C ILE A 455 4.67 -7.09 -25.91
N ILE A 456 3.71 -6.23 -25.57
CA ILE A 456 2.78 -6.46 -24.46
C ILE A 456 1.94 -7.73 -24.70
N GLY A 457 1.46 -7.95 -25.92
CA GLY A 457 0.75 -9.16 -26.30
C GLY A 457 1.62 -10.41 -26.17
N ALA A 458 2.89 -10.35 -26.59
CA ALA A 458 3.83 -11.44 -26.44
C ALA A 458 4.16 -11.73 -24.97
N LEU A 459 4.36 -10.70 -24.14
CA LEU A 459 4.59 -10.84 -22.69
C LEU A 459 3.40 -11.50 -22.00
N ASN A 460 2.18 -11.06 -22.34
CA ASN A 460 0.94 -11.66 -21.83
C ASN A 460 0.78 -13.14 -22.23
N LEU A 461 1.25 -13.54 -23.41
CA LEU A 461 1.17 -14.91 -23.89
C LEU A 461 2.24 -15.82 -23.29
N ILE A 462 3.45 -15.29 -23.07
CA ILE A 462 4.57 -16.02 -22.46
C ILE A 462 4.34 -16.21 -20.96
N GLY A 463 3.73 -15.23 -20.28
CA GLY A 463 3.47 -15.30 -18.84
C GLY A 463 4.77 -15.39 -18.04
N VAL A 464 5.59 -14.32 -18.04
CA VAL A 464 6.88 -14.33 -17.34
C VAL A 464 6.65 -14.53 -15.84
N PRO A 465 7.13 -15.63 -15.24
CA PRO A 465 6.85 -15.91 -13.83
C PRO A 465 7.61 -14.96 -12.92
N ALA A 466 6.98 -14.56 -11.82
CA ALA A 466 7.63 -13.84 -10.74
C ALA A 466 8.57 -14.79 -9.99
N THR A 467 9.87 -14.59 -10.13
CA THR A 467 10.89 -15.46 -9.48
C THR A 467 11.11 -15.12 -8.00
N ASN A 468 10.66 -13.96 -7.53
CA ASN A 468 10.76 -13.56 -6.14
C ASN A 468 9.57 -12.70 -5.68
N THR A 469 9.42 -12.60 -4.37
CA THR A 469 8.52 -11.72 -3.60
C THR A 469 8.38 -10.33 -4.23
N PHE A 470 9.50 -9.67 -4.55
CA PHE A 470 9.49 -8.34 -5.14
C PHE A 470 8.80 -8.31 -6.52
N LEU A 471 9.09 -9.28 -7.39
CA LEU A 471 8.45 -9.40 -8.69
C LEU A 471 6.99 -9.81 -8.56
N THR A 472 6.61 -10.61 -7.56
CA THR A 472 5.20 -10.96 -7.32
C THR A 472 4.39 -9.73 -6.94
N ILE A 473 4.94 -8.84 -6.11
CA ILE A 473 4.34 -7.54 -5.78
C ILE A 473 4.26 -6.65 -7.03
N LEU A 474 5.36 -6.56 -7.79
CA LEU A 474 5.45 -5.67 -8.95
C LEU A 474 4.57 -6.13 -10.12
N PHE A 475 4.47 -7.43 -10.35
CA PHE A 475 3.60 -8.02 -11.38
C PHE A 475 2.16 -8.16 -10.89
N ALA A 476 2.00 -8.02 -9.57
CA ALA A 476 0.76 -8.18 -8.84
C ALA A 476 0.05 -9.50 -9.16
N GLY A 477 0.84 -10.56 -9.11
CA GLY A 477 0.46 -11.92 -9.45
C GLY A 477 1.68 -12.78 -9.77
N PRO A 478 1.45 -14.09 -10.02
CA PRO A 478 2.52 -15.05 -10.30
C PRO A 478 3.18 -14.82 -11.67
N GLU A 479 2.53 -14.08 -12.56
CA GLU A 479 2.99 -13.84 -13.93
C GLU A 479 2.81 -12.38 -14.30
N LEU A 480 3.77 -11.82 -15.03
CA LEU A 480 3.66 -10.49 -15.61
C LEU A 480 2.60 -10.48 -16.71
N LYS A 481 1.48 -9.78 -16.45
CA LYS A 481 0.40 -9.56 -17.43
C LYS A 481 0.17 -8.07 -17.69
N PRO A 482 0.99 -7.42 -18.54
CA PRO A 482 0.94 -5.98 -18.68
C PRO A 482 -0.41 -5.52 -19.27
N ILE A 483 -1.06 -4.58 -18.60
CA ILE A 483 -2.27 -3.91 -19.07
C ILE A 483 -1.91 -2.63 -19.83
N ALA A 484 -2.36 -2.52 -21.07
CA ALA A 484 -2.17 -1.31 -21.87
C ALA A 484 -3.42 -0.42 -21.78
N SER A 485 -3.35 0.66 -21.00
CA SER A 485 -4.42 1.66 -21.01
C SER A 485 -4.39 2.50 -22.29
N GLY A 486 -5.55 2.73 -22.91
CA GLY A 486 -5.68 3.61 -24.07
C GLY A 486 -5.20 5.05 -23.77
N SER A 487 -5.37 5.52 -22.54
CA SER A 487 -4.86 6.83 -22.11
C SER A 487 -3.33 6.88 -22.11
N SER A 488 -2.66 5.80 -21.71
CA SER A 488 -1.19 5.69 -21.68
C SER A 488 -0.60 5.68 -23.10
N ILE A 489 -1.31 5.11 -24.08
CA ILE A 489 -0.90 5.15 -25.49
C ILE A 489 -1.02 6.58 -26.05
N VAL A 490 -2.16 7.22 -25.81
CA VAL A 490 -2.41 8.60 -26.27
C VAL A 490 -1.41 9.56 -25.62
N SER A 491 -1.15 9.44 -24.32
CA SER A 491 -0.18 10.29 -23.62
C SER A 491 1.23 10.08 -24.15
N ALA A 492 1.66 8.84 -24.42
CA ALA A 492 2.97 8.56 -25.02
C ALA A 492 3.13 9.21 -26.40
N LEU A 493 2.11 9.13 -27.25
CA LEU A 493 2.13 9.79 -28.57
C LEU A 493 2.20 11.32 -28.43
N VAL A 494 1.42 11.91 -27.53
CA VAL A 494 1.45 13.36 -27.27
C VAL A 494 2.82 13.80 -26.75
N VAL A 495 3.41 13.08 -25.80
CA VAL A 495 4.74 13.38 -25.25
C VAL A 495 5.79 13.32 -26.34
N VAL A 496 5.79 12.27 -27.17
CA VAL A 496 6.79 12.12 -28.25
C VAL A 496 6.60 13.16 -29.35
N SER A 497 5.37 13.50 -29.72
CA SER A 497 5.10 14.62 -30.63
C SER A 497 5.60 15.95 -30.06
N ALA A 498 5.39 16.21 -28.77
CA ALA A 498 5.87 17.41 -28.10
C ALA A 498 7.41 17.46 -28.07
N VAL A 499 8.07 16.37 -27.66
CA VAL A 499 9.54 16.26 -27.65
C VAL A 499 10.11 16.44 -29.05
N GLY A 500 9.51 15.84 -30.07
CA GLY A 500 9.93 16.01 -31.46
C GLY A 500 9.84 17.47 -31.92
N LEU A 501 8.74 18.15 -31.61
CA LEU A 501 8.58 19.58 -31.92
C LEU A 501 9.58 20.46 -31.17
N ILE A 502 9.89 20.13 -29.91
CA ILE A 502 10.90 20.85 -29.11
C ILE A 502 12.30 20.64 -29.70
N ALA A 503 12.67 19.41 -30.07
CA ALA A 503 13.95 19.07 -30.71
C ALA A 503 14.22 19.91 -31.96
N HIS A 504 13.15 20.29 -32.64
CA HIS A 504 13.18 21.02 -33.88
C HIS A 504 13.35 22.55 -33.72
N LEU A 505 13.06 23.11 -32.55
CA LEU A 505 13.10 24.56 -32.32
C LEU A 505 14.51 25.15 -32.56
N TYR A 506 15.54 24.50 -32.02
CA TYR A 506 16.92 24.98 -32.11
C TYR A 506 17.52 24.89 -33.54
N PRO A 507 17.49 23.74 -34.23
CA PRO A 507 18.07 23.60 -35.57
C PRO A 507 17.48 24.58 -36.59
N VAL A 508 16.16 24.78 -36.57
CA VAL A 508 15.52 25.71 -37.51
C VAL A 508 15.78 27.16 -37.16
N ALA A 509 15.88 27.51 -35.88
CA ALA A 509 16.33 28.85 -35.50
C ALA A 509 17.73 29.15 -36.06
N VAL A 510 18.64 28.16 -36.06
CA VAL A 510 19.97 28.29 -36.68
C VAL A 510 19.87 28.47 -38.20
N ALA A 511 19.08 27.65 -38.91
CA ALA A 511 18.89 27.76 -40.36
C ALA A 511 18.38 29.14 -40.79
N LEU A 512 17.40 29.67 -40.06
CA LEU A 512 16.75 30.94 -40.38
C LEU A 512 17.68 32.15 -40.21
N ARG A 513 18.77 32.01 -39.46
CA ARG A 513 19.80 33.04 -39.28
C ARG A 513 20.80 33.10 -40.45
N ILE A 514 20.90 32.06 -41.29
CA ILE A 514 21.82 32.06 -42.43
C ILE A 514 21.31 33.05 -43.49
N ALA A 515 22.19 33.92 -43.99
CA ALA A 515 21.84 34.89 -45.02
C ALA A 515 21.69 34.21 -46.40
N PRO A 516 20.63 34.50 -47.20
CA PRO A 516 20.41 33.86 -48.49
C PRO A 516 21.60 33.95 -49.44
N ILE A 517 22.31 35.09 -49.44
CA ILE A 517 23.49 35.31 -50.27
C ILE A 517 24.67 34.40 -49.88
N ARG A 518 24.86 34.14 -48.57
CA ARG A 518 25.91 33.24 -48.08
C ARG A 518 25.58 31.78 -48.32
N ALA A 519 24.29 31.43 -48.33
CA ALA A 519 23.82 30.08 -48.60
C ALA A 519 23.97 29.66 -50.09
N ILE A 520 23.99 30.63 -51.01
CA ILE A 520 24.17 30.40 -52.46
C ILE A 520 25.65 30.42 -52.86
N GLN A 521 26.51 31.10 -52.08
CA GLN A 521 27.96 31.20 -52.30
C GLN A 521 28.79 30.06 -51.68
N SER A 522 28.15 29.04 -51.08
CA SER A 522 28.84 27.94 -50.38
C SER A 522 29.11 26.71 -51.25
N GLU A 523 28.98 26.83 -52.57
CA GLU A 523 29.66 25.99 -53.58
C GLU A 523 30.87 26.76 -54.12
#